data_AF-A0A7S0C969-F1
#
_entry.id   AF-A0A7S0C969-F1
#
_cell.length_a   1.000
_cell.length_b   1.000
_cell.length_c   1.000
_cell.angle_alpha   90.00
_cell.angle_beta   90.00
_cell.angle_gamma   90.00
#
_symmetry.space_group_name_H-M   'P 1'
#
loop_
_entity.id
_entity.type
_entity.pdbx_description
1 polymer ?
#
loop_
_entity_poly.entity_id
_entity_poly.type
_entity_poly.pdbx_seq_one_letter_code
_entity_poly.pdbx_strand_id
1 'polypeptide(L)'
;VEHCVLKQSNDVRDNQTCESSTEQLLKFMRTRGFIDELLFTDKKISLPETFSMDTSAFMQVREIARLSVIGSSLALHACNAAGIGTDVLNADPFPNHMWEERKILADAMVNKYQGQQVMQSGILKSVVKFSAALCGSSLSSEAEESLRNRTIAVLEGNDPVMKLLHSRVKSFFRNMCDWTENNEECLPVSMKSGRVVSGSIETSISTKVAKMNRDAFLNEAKKAACKQGLSLFAVDLAIASSVAHRVIKTMFRTYGDSFLLSLIASS
;
A
#
# COMPACT_ATOMS: atom_id res chain seq x y z
N VAL A 1 62.65 40.11 -3.01
CA VAL A 1 62.45 40.03 -1.55
C VAL A 1 61.06 40.53 -1.28
N GLU A 2 60.23 39.64 -0.74
CA GLU A 2 58.95 39.88 -0.07
C GLU A 2 57.85 40.64 -0.82
N HIS A 3 56.85 39.90 -1.31
CA HIS A 3 55.47 40.30 -1.07
C HIS A 3 54.57 39.07 -0.94
N CYS A 4 53.94 39.01 0.23
CA CYS A 4 52.99 38.04 0.71
C CYS A 4 51.64 38.18 -0.01
N VAL A 5 51.06 37.09 -0.51
CA VAL A 5 49.61 36.96 -0.72
C VAL A 5 49.19 35.56 -0.28
N LEU A 6 48.79 35.45 0.99
CA LEU A 6 47.85 34.45 1.48
C LEU A 6 46.45 34.78 0.94
N LYS A 7 45.80 33.84 0.27
CA LYS A 7 44.33 33.73 0.24
C LYS A 7 43.90 32.26 0.20
N GLN A 8 43.56 31.79 1.40
CA GLN A 8 42.46 30.89 1.74
C GLN A 8 42.18 29.74 0.76
N SER A 9 42.80 28.59 1.04
CA SER A 9 42.15 27.29 0.87
C SER A 9 41.54 26.95 2.22
N ASN A 10 40.22 26.76 2.29
CA ASN A 10 39.52 25.92 3.28
C ASN A 10 38.04 25.74 2.89
N ASP A 11 37.59 24.49 3.00
CA ASP A 11 36.24 24.02 3.33
C ASP A 11 35.06 24.26 2.39
N VAL A 12 35.00 23.49 1.27
CA VAL A 12 33.71 23.24 0.57
C VAL A 12 33.51 21.77 0.18
N ARG A 13 34.44 20.85 0.46
CA ARG A 13 34.34 19.46 -0.06
C ARG A 13 33.81 18.39 0.92
N ASP A 14 33.63 18.71 2.20
CA ASP A 14 33.24 17.70 3.20
C ASP A 14 31.73 17.68 3.54
N ASN A 15 30.93 18.65 3.07
CA ASN A 15 29.48 18.66 3.33
C ASN A 15 28.65 17.84 2.32
N GLN A 16 29.17 17.58 1.11
CA GLN A 16 28.37 16.96 0.04
C GLN A 16 28.25 15.42 0.16
N THR A 17 29.19 14.76 0.84
CA THR A 17 29.18 13.31 1.04
C THR A 17 28.31 12.86 2.21
N CYS A 18 28.12 13.73 3.22
CA CYS A 18 27.32 13.43 4.42
C CYS A 18 25.81 13.53 4.16
N GLU A 19 25.36 14.56 3.43
CA GLU A 19 23.94 14.76 3.06
C GLU A 19 23.42 13.60 2.18
N SER A 20 24.25 13.07 1.28
CA SER A 20 23.94 11.87 0.49
C SER A 20 23.70 10.63 1.38
N SER A 21 24.44 10.49 2.48
CA SER A 21 24.31 9.34 3.38
C SER A 21 23.04 9.41 4.22
N THR A 22 22.70 10.59 4.74
CA THR A 22 21.49 10.79 5.56
C THR A 22 20.20 10.68 4.73
N GLU A 23 20.18 11.18 3.50
CA GLU A 23 19.04 11.04 2.61
C GLU A 23 18.83 9.59 2.17
N GLN A 24 19.90 8.86 1.85
CA GLN A 24 19.84 7.42 1.58
C GLN A 24 19.35 6.62 2.78
N LEU A 25 19.80 6.96 3.98
CA LEU A 25 19.34 6.33 5.22
C LEU A 25 17.86 6.61 5.48
N LEU A 26 17.41 7.86 5.31
CA LEU A 26 16.00 8.24 5.42
C LEU A 26 15.14 7.48 4.42
N LYS A 27 15.60 7.37 3.17
CA LYS A 27 14.92 6.60 2.13
C LYS A 27 14.84 5.12 2.51
N PHE A 28 15.92 4.54 3.00
CA PHE A 28 15.95 3.16 3.50
C PHE A 28 14.98 2.95 4.65
N MET A 29 14.92 3.89 5.60
CA MET A 29 14.01 3.84 6.74
C MET A 29 12.54 3.93 6.34
N ARG A 30 12.20 4.89 5.44
CA ARG A 30 10.82 5.07 4.93
C ARG A 30 10.33 3.87 4.15
N THR A 31 11.21 3.26 3.35
CA THR A 31 10.83 2.17 2.46
C THR A 31 10.98 0.81 3.12
N ARG A 32 12.18 0.43 3.56
CA ARG A 32 12.43 -0.92 4.07
C ARG A 32 12.05 -1.05 5.53
N GLY A 33 12.50 -0.11 6.38
CA GLY A 33 12.21 -0.14 7.81
C GLY A 33 10.71 -0.09 8.10
N PHE A 34 10.01 0.90 7.55
CA PHE A 34 8.58 1.02 7.80
C PHE A 34 7.76 -0.07 7.10
N ILE A 35 7.98 -0.33 5.81
CA ILE A 35 7.10 -1.25 5.07
C ILE A 35 7.35 -2.70 5.48
N ASP A 36 8.61 -3.12 5.58
CA ASP A 36 8.91 -4.53 5.86
C ASP A 36 8.78 -4.85 7.36
N GLU A 37 9.35 -4.01 8.22
CA GLU A 37 9.39 -4.29 9.67
C GLU A 37 8.12 -3.82 10.38
N LEU A 38 7.49 -2.73 9.93
CA LEU A 38 6.29 -2.22 10.58
C LEU A 38 5.03 -2.67 9.87
N LEU A 39 4.90 -2.48 8.55
CA LEU A 39 3.61 -2.75 7.88
C LEU A 39 3.40 -4.24 7.60
N PHE A 40 4.40 -4.95 7.10
CA PHE A 40 4.29 -6.34 6.64
C PHE A 40 5.08 -7.37 7.47
N THR A 41 5.19 -7.11 8.78
CA THR A 41 5.80 -8.06 9.71
C THR A 41 4.83 -9.18 10.10
N ASP A 42 5.33 -10.41 10.10
CA ASP A 42 4.59 -11.57 10.60
C ASP A 42 4.60 -11.65 12.14
N LYS A 43 5.48 -10.88 12.79
CA LYS A 43 5.63 -10.84 14.24
C LYS A 43 4.63 -9.87 14.85
N LYS A 44 4.10 -10.21 16.03
CA LYS A 44 3.36 -9.26 16.87
C LYS A 44 4.34 -8.23 17.42
N ILE A 45 4.59 -7.17 16.66
CA ILE A 45 5.39 -6.03 17.11
C ILE A 45 4.44 -5.04 17.78
N SER A 46 4.76 -4.64 19.01
CA SER A 46 4.13 -3.48 19.64
C SER A 46 4.53 -2.25 18.82
N LEU A 47 3.55 -1.58 18.24
CA LEU A 47 3.81 -0.33 17.53
C LEU A 47 4.48 0.66 18.51
N PRO A 48 5.53 1.38 18.09
CA PRO A 48 6.10 2.46 18.88
C PRO A 48 5.01 3.42 19.38
N GLU A 49 5.19 4.02 20.55
CA GLU A 49 4.22 4.93 21.17
C GLU A 49 3.81 6.08 20.23
N THR A 50 4.74 6.51 19.37
CA THR A 50 4.51 7.52 18.33
C THR A 50 3.39 7.16 17.34
N PHE A 51 3.05 5.88 17.21
CA PHE A 51 1.97 5.36 16.36
C PHE A 51 0.73 4.90 17.15
N SER A 52 0.67 5.16 18.46
CA SER A 52 -0.47 4.74 19.30
C SER A 52 -1.82 5.15 18.72
N MET A 53 -1.92 6.39 18.24
CA MET A 53 -3.13 6.94 17.60
C MET A 53 -3.39 6.41 16.18
N ASP A 54 -2.37 5.88 15.50
CA ASP A 54 -2.45 5.35 14.13
C ASP A 54 -2.69 3.84 14.07
N THR A 55 -2.75 3.16 15.21
CA THR A 55 -2.89 1.68 15.30
C THR A 55 -4.04 1.16 14.42
N SER A 56 -5.20 1.80 14.46
CA SER A 56 -6.36 1.40 13.65
C SER A 56 -6.09 1.52 12.15
N ALA A 57 -5.40 2.59 11.73
CA ALA A 57 -5.03 2.81 10.34
C ALA A 57 -4.04 1.74 9.85
N PHE A 58 -3.03 1.37 10.66
CA PHE A 58 -2.13 0.26 10.35
C PHE A 58 -2.87 -1.05 10.17
N MET A 59 -3.76 -1.39 11.09
CA MET A 59 -4.53 -2.63 11.02
C MET A 59 -5.41 -2.67 9.78
N GLN A 60 -6.04 -1.55 9.42
CA GLN A 60 -6.83 -1.43 8.20
C GLN A 60 -5.96 -1.61 6.94
N VAL A 61 -4.80 -0.96 6.86
CA VAL A 61 -3.89 -1.09 5.71
C VAL A 61 -3.39 -2.52 5.56
N ARG A 62 -2.97 -3.16 6.67
CA ARG A 62 -2.55 -4.57 6.68
C ARG A 62 -3.66 -5.49 6.20
N GLU A 63 -4.88 -5.26 6.68
CA GLU A 63 -6.02 -6.09 6.31
C GLU A 63 -6.36 -5.92 4.82
N ILE A 64 -6.40 -4.70 4.30
CA ILE A 64 -6.63 -4.44 2.87
C ILE A 64 -5.53 -5.10 2.03
N ALA A 65 -4.26 -4.97 2.43
CA ALA A 65 -3.15 -5.58 1.72
C ALA A 65 -3.27 -7.12 1.71
N ARG A 66 -3.59 -7.73 2.85
CA ARG A 66 -3.83 -9.18 2.98
C ARG A 66 -4.98 -9.64 2.09
N LEU A 67 -6.12 -8.95 2.16
CA LEU A 67 -7.30 -9.25 1.33
C LEU A 67 -7.00 -9.09 -0.16
N SER A 68 -6.21 -8.09 -0.54
CA SER A 68 -5.82 -7.86 -1.93
C SER A 68 -4.96 -8.99 -2.47
N VAL A 69 -4.00 -9.50 -1.68
CA VAL A 69 -3.17 -10.66 -2.05
C VAL A 69 -4.05 -11.91 -2.23
N ILE A 70 -4.86 -12.24 -1.23
CA ILE A 70 -5.69 -13.44 -1.24
C ILE A 70 -6.71 -13.34 -2.38
N GLY A 71 -7.47 -12.26 -2.44
CA GLY A 71 -8.50 -12.06 -3.47
C GLY A 71 -7.92 -12.07 -4.89
N SER A 72 -6.77 -11.44 -5.13
CA SER A 72 -6.12 -11.49 -6.45
C SER A 72 -5.62 -12.89 -6.80
N SER A 73 -5.08 -13.64 -5.84
CA SER A 73 -4.68 -15.04 -6.08
C SER A 73 -5.88 -15.93 -6.41
N LEU A 74 -6.99 -15.77 -5.70
CA LEU A 74 -8.22 -16.50 -5.96
C LEU A 74 -8.82 -16.14 -7.31
N ALA A 75 -8.80 -14.85 -7.68
CA ALA A 75 -9.26 -14.39 -8.98
C ALA A 75 -8.42 -14.95 -10.13
N LEU A 76 -7.09 -15.04 -9.97
CA LEU A 76 -6.21 -15.67 -10.96
C LEU A 76 -6.53 -17.16 -11.14
N HIS A 77 -6.72 -17.88 -10.03
CA HIS A 77 -7.11 -19.29 -10.09
C HIS A 77 -8.50 -19.47 -10.70
N ALA A 78 -9.45 -18.58 -10.42
CA ALA A 78 -10.76 -18.56 -11.06
C ALA A 78 -10.68 -18.31 -12.57
N CYS A 79 -9.86 -17.37 -13.02
CA CYS A 79 -9.61 -17.15 -14.46
C CYS A 79 -9.05 -18.41 -15.12
N ASN A 80 -8.05 -19.04 -14.50
CA ASN A 80 -7.45 -20.28 -15.01
C ASN A 80 -8.48 -21.42 -15.08
N ALA A 81 -9.33 -21.57 -14.05
CA ALA A 81 -10.38 -22.59 -14.03
C ALA A 81 -11.48 -22.32 -15.07
N ALA A 82 -11.79 -21.05 -15.34
CA ALA A 82 -12.74 -20.64 -16.37
C ALA A 82 -12.17 -20.73 -17.80
N GLY A 83 -10.87 -21.01 -17.96
CA GLY A 83 -10.20 -21.00 -19.27
C GLY A 83 -10.07 -19.60 -19.88
N ILE A 84 -10.18 -18.56 -19.05
CA ILE A 84 -10.15 -17.15 -19.49
C ILE A 84 -8.79 -16.54 -19.14
N GLY A 85 -8.20 -15.83 -20.09
CA GLY A 85 -6.94 -15.11 -19.88
C GLY A 85 -7.04 -14.08 -18.75
N THR A 86 -5.90 -13.75 -18.13
CA THR A 86 -5.83 -12.80 -17.01
C THR A 86 -6.13 -11.36 -17.41
N ASP A 87 -6.26 -11.08 -18.71
CA ASP A 87 -6.52 -9.74 -19.23
C ASP A 87 -7.85 -9.16 -18.74
N VAL A 88 -8.84 -10.03 -18.48
CA VAL A 88 -10.14 -9.62 -17.91
C VAL A 88 -9.97 -8.98 -16.53
N LEU A 89 -8.98 -9.42 -15.75
CA LEU A 89 -8.69 -8.82 -14.45
C LEU A 89 -8.06 -7.44 -14.57
N ASN A 90 -7.32 -7.20 -15.66
CA ASN A 90 -6.59 -5.94 -15.92
C ASN A 90 -7.42 -4.91 -16.70
N ALA A 91 -8.66 -5.23 -17.07
CA ALA A 91 -9.54 -4.30 -17.76
C ALA A 91 -9.83 -3.07 -16.88
N ASP A 92 -9.66 -1.87 -17.47
CA ASP A 92 -10.03 -0.60 -16.87
C ASP A 92 -11.03 0.12 -17.80
N PRO A 93 -12.32 0.24 -17.43
CA PRO A 93 -12.92 -0.19 -16.17
C PRO A 93 -13.15 -1.71 -16.09
N PHE A 94 -13.12 -2.24 -14.87
CA PHE A 94 -13.45 -3.64 -14.59
C PHE A 94 -14.89 -3.95 -15.04
N PRO A 95 -15.20 -5.13 -15.61
CA PRO A 95 -16.52 -5.41 -16.16
C PRO A 95 -17.64 -5.27 -15.12
N ASN A 96 -18.65 -4.43 -15.42
CA ASN A 96 -19.75 -4.14 -14.49
C ASN A 96 -20.51 -5.39 -14.03
N HIS A 97 -20.66 -6.39 -14.91
CA HIS A 97 -21.37 -7.63 -14.62
C HIS A 97 -20.64 -8.54 -13.63
N MET A 98 -19.38 -8.27 -13.31
CA MET A 98 -18.57 -9.02 -12.35
C MET A 98 -18.41 -8.31 -11.01
N TRP A 99 -18.94 -7.08 -10.90
CA TRP A 99 -18.74 -6.24 -9.73
C TRP A 99 -19.41 -6.84 -8.48
N GLU A 100 -20.60 -7.41 -8.64
CA GLU A 100 -21.34 -8.03 -7.54
C GLU A 100 -20.65 -9.30 -7.05
N GLU A 101 -20.17 -10.15 -7.94
CA GLU A 101 -19.45 -11.39 -7.57
C GLU A 101 -18.11 -11.07 -6.90
N ARG A 102 -17.41 -10.03 -7.37
CA ARG A 102 -16.22 -9.50 -6.69
C ARG A 102 -16.58 -9.05 -5.27
N LYS A 103 -17.66 -8.29 -5.11
CA LYS A 103 -18.11 -7.79 -3.81
C LYS A 103 -18.48 -8.93 -2.86
N ILE A 104 -19.23 -9.92 -3.34
CA ILE A 104 -19.59 -11.13 -2.58
C ILE A 104 -18.32 -11.87 -2.13
N LEU A 105 -17.32 -12.01 -3.00
CA LEU A 105 -16.04 -12.62 -2.64
C LEU A 105 -15.29 -11.80 -1.58
N ALA A 106 -15.24 -10.47 -1.73
CA ALA A 106 -14.62 -9.58 -0.75
C ALA A 106 -15.32 -9.69 0.62
N ASP A 107 -16.65 -9.66 0.65
CA ASP A 107 -17.45 -9.79 1.87
C ASP A 107 -17.26 -11.15 2.55
N ALA A 108 -17.14 -12.23 1.76
CA ALA A 108 -16.83 -13.56 2.28
C ALA A 108 -15.45 -13.63 2.97
N MET A 109 -14.47 -12.87 2.49
CA MET A 109 -13.12 -12.83 3.08
C MET A 109 -13.01 -11.93 4.32
N VAL A 110 -13.93 -10.97 4.49
CA VAL A 110 -13.97 -10.06 5.65
C VAL A 110 -14.63 -10.72 6.87
N ASN A 111 -15.57 -11.64 6.65
CA ASN A 111 -16.34 -12.30 7.71
C ASN A 111 -15.55 -13.36 8.50
N LYS A 112 -14.58 -12.92 9.31
CA LYS A 112 -13.72 -13.79 10.15
C LYS A 112 -14.41 -14.40 11.38
N TYR A 113 -15.62 -13.94 11.72
CA TYR A 113 -16.28 -14.26 13.00
C TYR A 113 -17.08 -15.58 13.02
N GLN A 114 -17.20 -16.28 11.89
CA GLN A 114 -18.06 -17.46 11.78
C GLN A 114 -17.33 -18.80 11.97
N GLY A 115 -16.08 -18.78 12.45
CA GLY A 115 -15.24 -19.97 12.57
C GLY A 115 -14.58 -20.35 11.23
N GLN A 116 -13.41 -21.00 11.31
CA GLN A 116 -12.54 -21.22 10.15
C GLN A 116 -13.21 -22.04 9.03
N GLN A 117 -13.94 -23.11 9.38
CA GLN A 117 -14.60 -23.97 8.40
C GLN A 117 -15.74 -23.28 7.65
N VAL A 118 -16.55 -22.47 8.35
CA VAL A 118 -17.66 -21.73 7.73
C VAL A 118 -17.12 -20.65 6.80
N MET A 119 -16.08 -19.92 7.23
CA MET A 119 -15.39 -18.94 6.41
C MET A 119 -14.79 -19.60 5.15
N GLN A 120 -14.06 -20.71 5.29
CA GLN A 120 -13.50 -21.44 4.14
C GLN A 120 -14.60 -21.90 3.17
N SER A 121 -15.70 -22.47 3.66
CA SER A 121 -16.83 -22.88 2.83
C SER A 121 -17.49 -21.70 2.11
N GLY A 122 -17.63 -20.55 2.78
CA GLY A 122 -18.15 -19.32 2.18
C GLY A 122 -17.27 -18.77 1.07
N ILE A 123 -15.95 -18.73 1.29
CA ILE A 123 -14.97 -18.31 0.27
C ILE A 123 -14.98 -19.28 -0.91
N LEU A 124 -14.94 -20.59 -0.68
CA LEU A 124 -14.99 -21.60 -1.73
C LEU A 124 -16.23 -21.44 -2.63
N LYS A 125 -17.42 -21.28 -2.03
CA LYS A 125 -18.67 -21.05 -2.79
C LYS A 125 -18.61 -19.77 -3.60
N SER A 126 -18.04 -18.71 -3.04
CA SER A 126 -17.94 -17.40 -3.71
C SER A 126 -16.96 -17.43 -4.87
N VAL A 127 -15.82 -18.12 -4.74
CA VAL A 127 -14.82 -18.28 -5.80
C VAL A 127 -15.36 -19.10 -6.96
N VAL A 128 -16.09 -20.19 -6.69
CA VAL A 128 -16.74 -21.00 -7.75
C VAL A 128 -17.78 -20.17 -8.50
N LYS A 129 -18.62 -19.39 -7.79
CA LYS A 129 -19.58 -18.48 -8.41
C LYS A 129 -18.91 -17.40 -9.27
N PHE A 130 -17.84 -16.79 -8.75
CA PHE A 130 -17.05 -15.81 -9.48
C PHE A 130 -16.45 -16.41 -10.77
N SER A 131 -15.93 -17.63 -10.70
CA SER A 131 -15.38 -18.35 -11.85
C SER A 131 -16.44 -18.78 -12.87
N ALA A 132 -17.64 -19.14 -12.43
CA ALA A 132 -18.77 -19.42 -13.32
C ALA A 132 -19.27 -18.16 -14.04
N ALA A 133 -19.34 -17.03 -13.30
CA ALA A 133 -19.68 -15.74 -13.89
C ALA A 133 -18.67 -15.28 -14.94
N LEU A 134 -17.37 -15.56 -14.71
CA LEU A 134 -16.31 -15.37 -15.70
C LEU A 134 -16.58 -16.14 -17.00
N CYS A 135 -16.85 -17.45 -16.89
CA CYS A 135 -17.05 -18.33 -18.05
C CYS A 135 -18.40 -18.10 -18.77
N GLY A 136 -19.37 -17.46 -18.11
CA GLY A 136 -20.75 -17.38 -18.58
C GLY A 136 -21.49 -18.72 -18.58
N SER A 137 -20.89 -19.77 -18.01
CA SER A 137 -21.41 -21.13 -17.93
C SER A 137 -20.90 -21.85 -16.67
N SER A 138 -21.47 -23.01 -16.35
CA SER A 138 -21.00 -23.84 -15.24
C SER A 138 -19.64 -24.46 -15.58
N LEU A 139 -18.72 -24.45 -14.61
CA LEU A 139 -17.42 -25.12 -14.73
C LEU A 139 -17.59 -26.63 -14.86
N SER A 140 -16.60 -27.30 -15.47
CA SER A 140 -16.53 -28.77 -15.41
C SER A 140 -16.27 -29.22 -13.97
N SER A 141 -16.67 -30.45 -13.64
CA SER A 141 -16.48 -31.00 -12.29
C SER A 141 -15.00 -31.03 -11.89
N GLU A 142 -14.11 -31.34 -12.84
CA GLU A 142 -12.66 -31.39 -12.63
C GLU A 142 -12.09 -29.99 -12.40
N ALA A 143 -12.55 -28.99 -13.16
CA ALA A 143 -12.13 -27.61 -13.01
C ALA A 143 -12.58 -27.04 -11.65
N GLU A 144 -13.81 -27.35 -11.23
CA GLU A 144 -14.33 -26.94 -9.93
C GLU A 144 -13.54 -27.57 -8.77
N GLU A 145 -13.26 -28.88 -8.82
CA GLU A 145 -12.48 -29.57 -7.78
C GLU A 145 -11.05 -29.02 -7.69
N SER A 146 -10.40 -28.82 -8.84
CA SER A 146 -9.08 -28.18 -8.91
C SER A 146 -9.10 -26.77 -8.29
N LEU A 147 -10.11 -25.96 -8.61
CA LEU A 147 -10.28 -24.60 -8.07
C LEU A 147 -10.48 -24.62 -6.54
N ARG A 148 -11.25 -25.58 -6.03
CA ARG A 148 -11.45 -25.78 -4.59
C ARG A 148 -10.14 -26.12 -3.89
N ASN A 149 -9.37 -27.06 -4.44
CA ASN A 149 -8.06 -27.45 -3.88
C ASN A 149 -7.07 -26.27 -3.88
N ARG A 150 -7.03 -25.48 -4.96
CA ARG A 150 -6.20 -24.26 -5.02
C ARG A 150 -6.65 -23.19 -4.04
N THR A 151 -7.95 -23.01 -3.86
CA THR A 151 -8.51 -22.07 -2.88
C THR A 151 -8.11 -22.45 -1.46
N ILE A 152 -8.16 -23.74 -1.11
CA ILE A 152 -7.69 -24.22 0.21
C ILE A 152 -6.20 -23.92 0.38
N ALA A 153 -5.37 -24.23 -0.61
CA ALA A 153 -3.93 -23.93 -0.56
C ALA A 153 -3.62 -22.43 -0.40
N VAL A 154 -4.43 -21.54 -1.00
CA VAL A 154 -4.35 -20.09 -0.80
C VAL A 154 -4.72 -19.72 0.64
N LEU A 155 -5.81 -20.27 1.18
CA LEU A 155 -6.26 -19.95 2.54
C LEU A 155 -5.32 -20.47 3.63
N GLU A 156 -4.60 -21.56 3.37
CA GLU A 156 -3.53 -22.09 4.23
C GLU A 156 -2.20 -21.34 4.07
N GLY A 157 -2.07 -20.51 3.03
CA GLY A 157 -0.86 -19.76 2.73
C GLY A 157 0.26 -20.56 2.05
N ASN A 158 -0.06 -21.76 1.57
CA ASN A 158 0.86 -22.66 0.88
C ASN A 158 0.99 -22.37 -0.62
N ASP A 159 0.08 -21.56 -1.17
CA ASP A 159 0.05 -21.25 -2.60
C ASP A 159 1.22 -20.33 -3.05
N PRO A 160 1.95 -20.70 -4.13
CA PRO A 160 3.07 -19.92 -4.63
C PRO A 160 2.65 -18.59 -5.29
N VAL A 161 1.46 -18.52 -5.90
CA VAL A 161 0.94 -17.28 -6.51
C VAL A 161 0.66 -16.26 -5.41
N MET A 162 0.09 -16.71 -4.29
CA MET A 162 -0.13 -15.87 -3.12
C MET A 162 1.18 -15.28 -2.58
N LYS A 163 2.26 -16.09 -2.46
CA LYS A 163 3.58 -15.62 -2.02
C LYS A 163 4.18 -14.58 -2.97
N LEU A 164 4.05 -14.81 -4.28
CA LEU A 164 4.48 -13.87 -5.31
C LEU A 164 3.72 -12.54 -5.19
N LEU A 165 2.39 -12.60 -5.10
CA LEU A 165 1.55 -11.40 -4.96
C LEU A 165 1.83 -10.65 -3.66
N HIS A 166 2.12 -11.36 -2.58
CA HIS A 166 2.54 -10.74 -1.33
C HIS A 166 3.81 -9.91 -1.49
N SER A 167 4.84 -10.45 -2.16
CA SER A 167 6.07 -9.71 -2.49
C SER A 167 5.80 -8.48 -3.37
N ARG A 168 4.90 -8.61 -4.35
CA ARG A 168 4.48 -7.50 -5.21
C ARG A 168 3.72 -6.41 -4.46
N VAL A 169 2.85 -6.78 -3.52
CA VAL A 169 2.16 -5.84 -2.64
C VAL A 169 3.15 -5.07 -1.77
N LYS A 170 4.15 -5.74 -1.17
CA LYS A 170 5.22 -5.03 -0.43
C LYS A 170 5.93 -4.03 -1.33
N SER A 171 6.31 -4.45 -2.54
CA SER A 171 6.98 -3.59 -3.52
C SER A 171 6.11 -2.39 -3.92
N PHE A 172 4.80 -2.60 -4.12
CA PHE A 172 3.83 -1.54 -4.36
C PHE A 172 3.83 -0.51 -3.23
N PHE A 173 3.71 -0.95 -1.98
CA PHE A 173 3.70 -0.05 -0.82
C PHE A 173 5.03 0.69 -0.64
N ARG A 174 6.18 0.05 -0.91
CA ARG A 174 7.49 0.73 -0.90
C ARG A 174 7.52 1.88 -1.91
N ASN A 175 7.09 1.61 -3.15
CA ASN A 175 7.08 2.61 -4.20
C ASN A 175 6.13 3.79 -3.88
N MET A 176 4.94 3.49 -3.37
CA MET A 176 3.95 4.53 -3.05
C MET A 176 4.29 5.32 -1.79
N CYS A 177 5.01 4.71 -0.83
CA CYS A 177 5.45 5.42 0.37
C CYS A 177 6.69 6.30 0.10
N ASP A 178 7.53 5.93 -0.87
CA ASP A 178 8.62 6.76 -1.40
C ASP A 178 8.15 7.85 -2.36
N TRP A 179 6.87 7.84 -2.73
CA TRP A 179 6.34 8.81 -3.68
C TRP A 179 6.47 10.23 -3.13
N THR A 180 7.23 11.04 -3.85
CA THR A 180 7.40 12.46 -3.60
C THR A 180 6.69 13.22 -4.71
N GLU A 181 5.81 14.15 -4.34
CA GLU A 181 5.37 15.15 -5.30
C GLU A 181 6.59 16.02 -5.59
N ASN A 182 6.85 16.31 -6.86
CA ASN A 182 7.84 17.32 -7.27
C ASN A 182 7.55 18.74 -6.73
N ASN A 183 6.55 18.89 -5.85
CA ASN A 183 6.24 20.09 -5.10
C ASN A 183 6.61 19.85 -3.63
N GLU A 184 7.81 20.27 -3.24
CA GLU A 184 8.31 20.21 -1.86
C GLU A 184 7.46 21.01 -0.86
N GLU A 185 6.51 21.82 -1.33
CA GLU A 185 5.66 22.66 -0.50
C GLU A 185 4.28 22.06 -0.25
N CYS A 186 4.20 21.15 0.71
CA CYS A 186 2.94 20.94 1.42
C CYS A 186 3.21 20.91 2.92
N LEU A 187 3.61 22.08 3.42
CA LEU A 187 3.37 22.49 4.79
C LEU A 187 1.84 22.50 4.99
N PRO A 188 1.31 21.99 6.11
CA PRO A 188 0.01 22.46 6.55
C PRO A 188 0.16 23.96 6.87
N VAL A 189 -0.22 24.84 5.94
CA VAL A 189 -0.11 26.31 6.09
C VAL A 189 -0.92 26.83 7.28
N SER A 190 -1.80 26.01 7.87
CA SER A 190 -2.43 26.32 9.14
C SER A 190 -2.47 25.11 10.05
N MET A 191 -1.85 25.22 11.22
CA MET A 191 -2.31 24.47 12.39
C MET A 191 -3.77 24.86 12.63
N LYS A 192 -4.68 23.89 12.67
CA LYS A 192 -6.04 24.12 13.19
C LYS A 192 -5.94 24.41 14.69
N SER A 193 -5.61 25.64 15.02
CA SER A 193 -6.04 26.24 16.29
C SER A 193 -7.56 26.12 16.34
N GLY A 194 -8.15 25.65 17.44
CA GLY A 194 -9.59 25.52 17.64
C GLY A 194 -10.37 26.85 17.64
N ARG A 195 -9.82 27.91 17.06
CA ARG A 195 -10.45 29.21 16.87
C ARG A 195 -10.83 29.37 15.40
N VAL A 196 -12.14 29.44 15.16
CA VAL A 196 -12.72 29.76 13.85
C VAL A 196 -12.34 31.20 13.53
N VAL A 197 -11.34 31.39 12.67
CA VAL A 197 -11.06 32.70 12.08
C VAL A 197 -12.07 32.87 10.94
N SER A 198 -13.17 33.56 11.24
CA SER A 198 -14.15 33.96 10.24
C SER A 198 -13.49 34.90 9.22
N GLY A 199 -13.25 34.38 8.02
CA GLY A 199 -12.89 35.16 6.83
C GLY A 199 -11.48 34.89 6.33
N SER A 200 -11.33 33.99 5.35
CA SER A 200 -10.27 34.11 4.34
C SER A 200 -10.58 33.29 3.10
N ILE A 201 -10.52 33.96 1.95
CA ILE A 201 -10.65 33.45 0.59
C ILE A 201 -9.55 32.40 0.27
N GLU A 202 -8.45 32.37 1.03
CA GLU A 202 -7.30 31.47 0.86
C GLU A 202 -7.60 30.00 1.20
N THR A 203 -8.60 29.76 2.05
CA THR A 203 -9.02 28.39 2.43
C THR A 203 -9.52 27.57 1.23
N SER A 204 -10.04 28.25 0.20
CA SER A 204 -10.60 27.66 -1.02
C SER A 204 -9.53 27.14 -1.99
N ILE A 205 -8.35 27.79 -2.02
CA ILE A 205 -7.26 27.44 -2.93
C ILE A 205 -6.45 26.29 -2.35
N SER A 206 -6.13 26.35 -1.06
CA SER A 206 -5.42 25.28 -0.33
C SER A 206 -6.19 23.95 -0.36
N THR A 207 -7.52 23.99 -0.21
CA THR A 207 -8.36 22.78 -0.29
C THR A 207 -8.48 22.20 -1.71
N LYS A 208 -8.38 23.02 -2.76
CA LYS A 208 -8.37 22.54 -4.15
C LYS A 208 -7.04 21.88 -4.51
N VAL A 209 -5.91 22.50 -4.15
CA VAL A 209 -4.56 21.92 -4.40
C VAL A 209 -4.38 20.60 -3.64
N ALA A 210 -4.76 20.54 -2.37
CA ALA A 210 -4.68 19.30 -1.58
C ALA A 210 -5.56 18.16 -2.15
N LYS A 211 -6.70 18.50 -2.77
CA LYS A 211 -7.55 17.52 -3.47
C LYS A 211 -6.92 17.04 -4.77
N MET A 212 -6.40 17.95 -5.60
CA MET A 212 -5.72 17.61 -6.85
C MET A 212 -4.50 16.71 -6.63
N ASN A 213 -3.72 16.98 -5.57
CA ASN A 213 -2.58 16.17 -5.16
C ASN A 213 -2.99 14.77 -4.70
N ARG A 214 -4.05 14.68 -3.90
CA ARG A 214 -4.63 13.39 -3.49
C ARG A 214 -5.11 12.58 -4.70
N ASP A 215 -5.79 13.22 -5.65
CA ASP A 215 -6.31 12.53 -6.83
C ASP A 215 -5.18 12.07 -7.76
N ALA A 216 -4.12 12.88 -7.90
CA ALA A 216 -2.90 12.50 -8.62
C ALA A 216 -2.21 11.28 -7.98
N PHE A 217 -2.05 11.28 -6.66
CA PHE A 217 -1.53 10.13 -5.91
C PHE A 217 -2.38 8.88 -6.16
N LEU A 218 -3.71 9.00 -6.00
CA LEU A 218 -4.61 7.86 -6.15
C LEU A 218 -4.58 7.29 -7.57
N ASN A 219 -4.46 8.14 -8.58
CA ASN A 219 -4.35 7.69 -9.98
C ASN A 219 -3.02 6.98 -10.25
N GLU A 220 -1.90 7.50 -9.74
CA GLU A 220 -0.61 6.83 -9.89
C GLU A 220 -0.57 5.51 -9.09
N ALA A 221 -1.14 5.49 -7.89
CA ALA A 221 -1.24 4.29 -7.07
C ALA A 221 -2.11 3.21 -7.76
N LYS A 222 -3.23 3.58 -8.39
CA LYS A 222 -4.02 2.63 -9.19
C LYS A 222 -3.20 2.05 -10.33
N LYS A 223 -2.50 2.88 -11.10
CA LYS A 223 -1.62 2.42 -12.20
C LYS A 223 -0.52 1.49 -11.70
N ALA A 224 0.11 1.83 -10.58
CA ALA A 224 1.14 1.01 -9.97
C ALA A 224 0.59 -0.34 -9.49
N ALA A 225 -0.60 -0.38 -8.90
CA ALA A 225 -1.26 -1.62 -8.51
C ALA A 225 -1.60 -2.50 -9.73
N CYS A 226 -2.13 -1.92 -10.81
CA CYS A 226 -2.39 -2.65 -12.05
C CYS A 226 -1.12 -3.24 -12.66
N LYS A 227 -0.01 -2.48 -12.71
CA LYS A 227 1.30 -2.96 -13.18
C LYS A 227 1.83 -4.16 -12.38
N GLN A 228 1.46 -4.27 -11.10
CA GLN A 228 1.84 -5.38 -10.24
C GLN A 228 0.89 -6.60 -10.35
N GLY A 229 -0.17 -6.52 -11.16
CA GLY A 229 -1.19 -7.57 -11.29
C GLY A 229 -2.17 -7.61 -10.12
N LEU A 230 -2.39 -6.46 -9.46
CA LEU A 230 -3.32 -6.28 -8.35
C LEU A 230 -4.53 -5.41 -8.74
N SER A 231 -4.84 -5.42 -10.04
CA SER A 231 -5.89 -4.64 -10.70
C SER A 231 -7.26 -4.78 -10.01
N LEU A 232 -7.61 -6.00 -9.59
CA LEU A 232 -8.87 -6.28 -8.91
C LEU A 232 -9.07 -5.45 -7.63
N PHE A 233 -8.00 -5.16 -6.88
CA PHE A 233 -8.06 -4.37 -5.64
C PHE A 233 -7.31 -3.03 -5.77
N ALA A 234 -7.09 -2.55 -6.99
CA ALA A 234 -6.27 -1.36 -7.23
C ALA A 234 -6.80 -0.10 -6.51
N VAL A 235 -8.13 0.05 -6.44
CA VAL A 235 -8.76 1.18 -5.75
C VAL A 235 -8.53 1.10 -4.23
N ASP A 236 -8.75 -0.07 -3.64
CA ASP A 236 -8.60 -0.29 -2.20
C ASP A 236 -7.14 -0.13 -1.77
N LEU A 237 -6.21 -0.66 -2.58
CA LEU A 237 -4.77 -0.50 -2.41
C LEU A 237 -4.32 0.96 -2.56
N ALA A 238 -4.88 1.71 -3.50
CA ALA A 238 -4.59 3.14 -3.66
C ALA A 238 -5.01 3.94 -2.42
N ILE A 239 -6.19 3.65 -1.87
CA ILE A 239 -6.68 4.31 -0.64
C ILE A 239 -5.80 3.92 0.55
N ALA A 240 -5.51 2.62 0.71
CA ALA A 240 -4.68 2.12 1.80
C ALA A 240 -3.24 2.66 1.75
N SER A 241 -2.64 2.71 0.57
CA SER A 241 -1.30 3.31 0.38
C SER A 241 -1.29 4.82 0.65
N SER A 242 -2.37 5.55 0.33
CA SER A 242 -2.51 6.96 0.70
C SER A 242 -2.57 7.17 2.21
N VAL A 243 -3.22 6.25 2.94
CA VAL A 243 -3.20 6.26 4.42
C VAL A 243 -1.79 5.98 4.93
N ALA A 244 -1.15 4.90 4.47
CA ALA A 244 0.20 4.53 4.89
C ALA A 244 1.23 5.65 4.62
N HIS A 245 1.23 6.21 3.40
CA HIS A 245 2.11 7.31 3.02
C HIS A 245 1.95 8.53 3.96
N ARG A 246 0.70 8.90 4.31
CA ARG A 246 0.46 10.03 5.23
C ARG A 246 0.96 9.75 6.65
N VAL A 247 0.75 8.54 7.16
CA VAL A 247 1.24 8.15 8.49
C VAL A 247 2.77 8.22 8.54
N ILE A 248 3.45 7.65 7.52
CA ILE A 248 4.91 7.71 7.40
C ILE A 248 5.38 9.16 7.32
N LYS A 249 4.82 9.95 6.40
CA LYS A 249 5.21 11.33 6.16
C LYS A 249 5.02 12.19 7.41
N THR A 250 3.96 11.96 8.16
CA THR A 250 3.70 12.67 9.43
C THR A 250 4.71 12.25 10.49
N MET A 251 4.98 10.95 10.64
CA MET A 251 5.97 10.47 11.61
C MET A 251 7.36 11.05 11.33
N PHE A 252 7.84 10.98 10.09
CA PHE A 252 9.16 11.51 9.74
C PHE A 252 9.23 13.04 9.87
N ARG A 253 8.12 13.76 9.69
CA ARG A 253 8.09 15.21 9.91
C ARG A 253 8.13 15.58 11.40
N THR A 254 7.46 14.81 12.25
CA THR A 254 7.35 15.15 13.69
C THR A 254 8.53 14.61 14.50
N TYR A 255 9.00 13.41 14.15
CA TYR A 255 9.99 12.66 14.93
C TYR A 255 11.23 12.30 14.13
N GLY A 256 11.32 12.67 12.84
CA GLY A 256 12.44 12.27 11.98
C GLY A 256 13.79 12.71 12.52
N ASP A 257 13.91 13.96 12.98
CA ASP A 257 15.17 14.47 13.53
C ASP A 257 15.58 13.73 14.80
N SER A 258 14.65 13.51 15.74
CA SER A 258 14.90 12.73 16.95
C SER A 258 15.25 11.27 16.66
N PHE A 259 14.67 10.69 15.60
CA PHE A 259 14.92 9.32 15.17
C PHE A 259 16.27 9.18 14.45
N LEU A 260 16.66 10.17 13.65
CA LEU A 260 17.98 10.25 13.02
C LEU A 260 19.08 10.46 14.07
N LEU A 261 18.85 11.35 15.04
CA LEU A 261 19.81 11.62 16.12
C LEU A 261 20.03 10.39 17.02
N SER A 262 18.97 9.64 17.33
CA SER A 262 19.12 8.40 18.12
C SER A 262 19.88 7.31 17.35
N LEU A 263 19.71 7.22 16.04
CA LEU A 263 20.45 6.28 15.19
C LEU A 263 21.93 6.64 15.06
N ILE A 264 22.26 7.91 14.87
CA ILE A 264 23.66 8.38 14.81
C ILE A 264 24.36 8.20 16.16
N ALA A 265 23.65 8.41 17.28
CA ALA A 265 24.21 8.18 18.61
C ALA A 265 24.38 6.70 18.98
N SER A 266 23.75 5.78 18.22
CA SER A 266 23.82 4.33 18.45
C SER A 266 24.85 3.62 17.56
N SER A 267 25.47 4.33 16.61
CA SER A 267 26.53 3.85 15.71
C SER A 267 27.90 4.35 16.15
#